data_AF-A0A836GNE9-F1
#
_entry.id   AF-A0A836GNE9-F1
#
_cell.length_a   1.000
_cell.length_b   1.000
_cell.length_c   1.000
_cell.angle_alpha   90.00
_cell.angle_beta   90.00
_cell.angle_gamma   90.00
#
_symmetry.space_group_name_H-M   'P 1'
#
loop_
_entity.id
_entity.type
_entity.pdbx_description
1 polymer ?
#
loop_
_entity_poly.entity_id
_entity_poly.type
_entity_poly.pdbx_seq_one_letter_code
_entity_poly.pdbx_strand_id
1 'polypeptide(L)'
;MSEQLNVSPPTNSAAVPDGSSRATAVELDWSYVPLPPPTTFDYFTERYYHQFRFRDCKKVKGNDCRLLQHSNGLCILCLDPNHEVVRRCAAVDAGVTVAKVEFFKGRTAITPESIQVVGKRKKNALVCQNDTKLCVVVVSDGMEYTIPACVDGFVLELNATLLEQPWMVAVAPTAEGYLAIINPSSKADFSGFENISVATGGDAAGEEDD
;
A
#
# COMPACT_ATOMS: atom_id res chain seq x y z
N MET A 1 -41.00 -37.88 43.98
CA MET A 1 -41.47 -37.08 45.14
C MET A 1 -40.21 -36.39 45.66
N SER A 2 -39.96 -35.16 45.18
CA SER A 2 -40.28 -33.91 45.91
C SER A 2 -39.22 -33.65 46.97
N GLU A 3 -38.61 -32.49 47.18
CA GLU A 3 -38.58 -31.16 46.55
C GLU A 3 -37.59 -30.36 47.44
N GLN A 4 -37.30 -29.13 47.03
CA GLN A 4 -36.93 -27.99 47.89
C GLN A 4 -35.46 -27.72 48.28
N LEU A 5 -34.98 -26.66 47.63
CA LEU A 5 -33.93 -25.71 48.00
C LEU A 5 -34.15 -25.10 49.40
N ASN A 6 -33.08 -24.82 50.15
CA ASN A 6 -32.95 -23.52 50.80
C ASN A 6 -31.50 -23.12 51.16
N VAL A 7 -31.29 -21.81 51.10
CA VAL A 7 -30.08 -21.00 51.16
C VAL A 7 -29.58 -20.80 52.60
N SER A 8 -28.27 -20.57 52.78
CA SER A 8 -27.69 -19.97 54.00
C SER A 8 -26.88 -18.72 53.63
N PRO A 9 -26.94 -17.62 54.42
CA PRO A 9 -26.34 -16.32 54.06
C PRO A 9 -24.86 -16.22 54.49
N PRO A 10 -24.06 -15.31 53.87
CA PRO A 10 -22.69 -15.07 54.28
C PRO A 10 -22.62 -13.98 55.36
N THR A 11 -21.72 -14.14 56.33
CA THR A 11 -21.36 -13.07 57.29
C THR A 11 -19.88 -12.77 57.18
N ASN A 12 -19.60 -11.48 57.03
CA ASN A 12 -18.31 -10.83 56.81
C ASN A 12 -17.20 -11.21 57.80
N SER A 13 -15.97 -11.22 57.30
CA SER A 13 -14.87 -10.51 57.97
C SER A 13 -13.95 -9.89 56.91
N ALA A 14 -13.87 -8.57 56.93
CA ALA A 14 -13.03 -7.76 56.07
C ALA A 14 -11.64 -7.54 56.72
N ALA A 15 -10.58 -7.53 55.89
CA ALA A 15 -9.38 -6.67 55.95
C ALA A 15 -8.26 -7.32 55.11
N VAL A 16 -7.42 -6.69 54.30
CA VAL A 16 -7.08 -5.31 53.84
C VAL A 16 -6.13 -5.56 52.62
N PRO A 17 -5.96 -4.62 51.67
CA PRO A 17 -5.65 -4.91 50.28
C PRO A 17 -4.14 -4.98 50.00
N ASP A 18 -3.71 -6.03 49.29
CA ASP A 18 -2.42 -6.00 48.61
C ASP A 18 -2.59 -5.32 47.25
N GLY A 19 -2.16 -4.05 47.23
CA GLY A 19 -1.97 -3.27 46.03
C GLY A 19 -0.92 -3.93 45.14
N SER A 20 -1.39 -4.72 44.18
CA SER A 20 -0.67 -4.95 42.93
C SER A 20 -1.58 -4.49 41.81
N SER A 21 -1.59 -3.16 41.60
CA SER A 21 -2.06 -2.60 40.33
C SER A 21 -1.07 -3.04 39.27
N ARG A 22 -1.25 -4.26 38.77
CA ARG A 22 -0.65 -4.72 37.54
C ARG A 22 -1.19 -3.78 36.47
N ALA A 23 -0.38 -2.79 36.11
CA ALA A 23 -0.65 -1.87 35.01
C ALA A 23 -1.10 -2.75 33.84
N THR A 24 -2.38 -2.65 33.51
CA THR A 24 -2.92 -3.26 32.30
C THR A 24 -2.08 -2.64 31.19
N ALA A 25 -1.18 -3.43 30.60
CA ALA A 25 -0.48 -2.99 29.42
C ALA A 25 -1.56 -2.55 28.45
N VAL A 26 -1.60 -1.25 28.16
CA VAL A 26 -2.43 -0.72 27.10
C VAL A 26 -1.96 -1.49 25.87
N GLU A 27 -2.78 -2.42 25.38
CA GLU A 27 -2.55 -3.02 24.07
C GLU A 27 -2.51 -1.83 23.13
N LEU A 28 -1.31 -1.51 22.62
CA LEU A 28 -1.19 -0.55 21.54
C LEU A 28 -1.97 -1.14 20.39
N ASP A 29 -3.10 -0.53 20.08
CA ASP A 29 -3.76 -0.74 18.82
C ASP A 29 -2.80 -0.24 17.74
N TRP A 30 -2.14 -1.18 17.07
CA TRP A 30 -1.30 -0.92 15.90
C TRP A 30 -2.15 -0.65 14.64
N SER A 31 -3.46 -0.36 14.79
CA SER A 31 -4.26 0.12 13.67
C SER A 31 -3.58 1.33 13.03
N TYR A 32 -3.50 1.27 11.70
CA TYR A 32 -2.76 2.26 10.93
C TYR A 32 -3.42 3.63 11.08
N VAL A 33 -2.75 4.54 11.81
CA VAL A 33 -3.21 5.92 12.02
C VAL A 33 -2.61 6.79 10.91
N PRO A 34 -3.42 7.35 9.99
CA PRO A 34 -2.92 8.30 9.02
C PRO A 34 -2.41 9.55 9.73
N LEU A 35 -1.10 9.73 9.72
CA LEU A 35 -0.47 10.95 10.19
C LEU A 35 -0.33 11.92 9.01
N PRO A 36 -0.59 13.22 9.23
CA PRO A 36 -0.33 14.21 8.20
C PRO A 36 1.17 14.21 7.86
N PRO A 37 1.52 14.54 6.60
CA PRO A 37 2.92 14.66 6.21
C PRO A 37 3.66 15.63 7.15
N PRO A 38 4.91 15.31 7.53
CA PRO A 38 5.71 16.19 8.37
C PRO A 38 5.93 17.53 7.67
N THR A 39 5.80 18.64 8.41
CA THR A 39 6.00 19.99 7.86
C THR A 39 7.43 20.50 8.01
N THR A 40 8.26 19.80 8.77
CA THR A 40 9.62 20.22 9.15
C THR A 40 10.72 19.50 8.40
N PHE A 41 10.41 18.37 7.74
CA PHE A 41 11.36 17.59 6.96
C PHE A 41 10.64 16.86 5.84
N ASP A 42 11.34 16.62 4.74
CA ASP A 42 10.80 15.88 3.60
C ASP A 42 10.58 14.41 3.97
N TYR A 43 9.47 13.83 3.53
CA TYR A 43 9.16 12.45 3.85
C TYR A 43 10.16 11.49 3.19
N PHE A 44 10.34 10.28 3.74
CA PHE A 44 11.34 9.32 3.24
C PHE A 44 11.24 9.07 1.73
N THR A 45 10.00 8.95 1.22
CA THR A 45 9.76 8.75 -0.22
C THR A 45 10.16 9.94 -1.07
N GLU A 46 10.04 11.16 -0.54
CA GLU A 46 10.42 12.39 -1.25
C GLU A 46 11.94 12.58 -1.22
N ARG A 47 12.56 12.20 -0.11
CA ARG A 47 14.00 12.33 0.07
C ARG A 47 14.80 11.34 -0.79
N TYR A 48 14.38 10.09 -0.89
CA TYR A 48 15.20 9.00 -1.48
C TYR A 48 14.69 8.46 -2.82
N TYR A 49 13.56 8.95 -3.33
CA TYR A 49 13.00 8.47 -4.59
C TYR A 49 12.69 9.63 -5.53
N HIS A 50 13.04 9.45 -6.80
CA HIS A 50 12.55 10.30 -7.87
C HIS A 50 11.09 9.95 -8.14
N GLN A 51 10.22 10.95 -8.13
CA GLN A 51 8.79 10.78 -8.29
C GLN A 51 8.37 11.12 -9.72
N PHE A 52 7.78 10.14 -10.39
CA PHE A 52 7.24 10.28 -11.71
C PHE A 52 5.73 10.09 -11.68
N ARG A 53 4.99 10.91 -12.41
CA ARG A 53 3.55 10.76 -12.62
C ARG A 53 3.28 10.26 -14.02
N PHE A 54 2.40 9.27 -14.10
CA PHE A 54 1.81 8.81 -15.35
C PHE A 54 0.31 9.11 -15.32
N ARG A 55 -0.11 10.06 -16.15
CA ARG A 55 -1.49 10.53 -16.20
C ARG A 55 -2.36 9.63 -17.07
N ASP A 56 -3.63 9.54 -16.72
CA ASP A 56 -4.68 8.87 -17.52
C ASP A 56 -4.28 7.45 -17.98
N CYS A 57 -3.88 6.61 -17.02
CA CYS A 57 -3.53 5.22 -17.28
C CYS A 57 -4.65 4.51 -18.04
N LYS A 58 -4.30 3.79 -19.12
CA LYS A 58 -5.26 3.12 -20.01
C LYS A 58 -6.31 4.06 -20.64
N LYS A 59 -6.01 5.35 -20.78
CA LYS A 59 -6.93 6.39 -21.30
C LYS A 59 -8.19 6.57 -20.46
N VAL A 60 -8.13 6.16 -19.18
CA VAL A 60 -9.21 6.39 -18.23
C VAL A 60 -8.91 7.70 -17.51
N LYS A 61 -9.85 8.65 -17.59
CA LYS A 61 -9.68 9.99 -17.01
C LYS A 61 -9.51 9.91 -15.49
N GLY A 62 -8.44 10.50 -14.96
CA GLY A 62 -8.17 10.55 -13.53
C GLY A 62 -7.64 9.24 -12.94
N ASN A 63 -7.24 8.30 -13.80
CA ASN A 63 -6.53 7.07 -13.42
C ASN A 63 -5.02 7.35 -13.39
N ASP A 64 -4.59 8.25 -12.50
CA ASP A 64 -3.19 8.69 -12.41
C ASP A 64 -2.37 7.76 -11.51
N CYS A 65 -1.23 7.30 -12.00
CA CYS A 65 -0.30 6.47 -11.24
C CYS A 65 0.98 7.23 -10.93
N ARG A 66 1.63 6.83 -9.84
CA ARG A 66 2.92 7.36 -9.42
C ARG A 66 3.96 6.25 -9.41
N LEU A 67 5.13 6.56 -9.97
CA LEU A 67 6.29 5.68 -9.97
C LEU A 67 7.40 6.34 -9.14
N LEU A 68 7.85 5.66 -8.10
CA LEU A 68 8.94 6.10 -7.23
C LEU A 68 10.20 5.33 -7.62
N GLN A 69 11.17 5.99 -8.24
CA GLN A 69 12.42 5.37 -8.64
C GLN A 69 13.51 5.63 -7.60
N HIS A 70 14.08 4.56 -7.05
CA HIS A 70 15.22 4.63 -6.15
C HIS A 70 16.54 4.67 -6.92
N SER A 71 17.60 5.14 -6.29
CA SER A 71 18.98 5.14 -6.81
C SER A 71 19.58 3.76 -7.09
N ASN A 72 18.92 2.66 -6.69
CA ASN A 72 19.37 1.30 -7.03
C ASN A 72 18.71 0.80 -8.33
N GLY A 73 17.92 1.65 -8.99
CA GLY A 73 17.16 1.34 -10.19
C GLY A 73 15.83 0.64 -9.94
N LEU A 74 15.47 0.28 -8.70
CA LEU A 74 14.14 -0.26 -8.41
C LEU A 74 13.07 0.83 -8.49
N CYS A 75 11.89 0.44 -8.97
CA CYS A 75 10.72 1.30 -9.08
C CYS A 75 9.61 0.76 -8.19
N ILE A 76 9.01 1.62 -7.38
CA ILE A 76 7.80 1.33 -6.63
C ILE A 76 6.63 1.95 -7.38
N LEU A 77 5.63 1.13 -7.72
CA LEU A 77 4.40 1.57 -8.35
C LEU A 77 3.33 1.82 -7.28
N CYS A 78 2.74 3.01 -7.33
CA CYS A 78 1.76 3.52 -6.39
C CYS A 78 0.60 4.19 -7.13
N LEU A 79 -0.53 4.40 -6.45
CA LEU A 79 -1.53 5.36 -6.94
C LEU A 79 -1.02 6.79 -6.75
N ASP A 80 -1.41 7.70 -7.64
CA ASP A 80 -1.14 9.11 -7.42
C ASP A 80 -2.13 9.69 -6.39
N PRO A 81 -1.70 10.62 -5.50
CA PRO A 81 -2.63 11.33 -4.61
C PRO A 81 -3.76 12.08 -5.35
N ASN A 82 -3.56 12.47 -6.61
CA ASN A 82 -4.58 13.09 -7.45
C ASN A 82 -5.52 12.10 -8.13
N HIS A 83 -5.28 10.79 -7.99
CA HIS A 83 -6.12 9.74 -8.55
C HIS A 83 -7.56 9.84 -8.03
N GLU A 84 -8.54 9.56 -8.89
CA GLU A 84 -9.97 9.69 -8.55
C GLU A 84 -10.37 8.89 -7.31
N VAL A 85 -9.88 7.64 -7.17
CA VAL A 85 -10.10 6.81 -5.97
C VAL A 85 -9.60 7.49 -4.69
N VAL A 86 -8.38 8.03 -4.70
CA VAL A 86 -7.79 8.68 -3.51
C VAL A 86 -8.60 9.93 -3.17
N ARG A 87 -8.92 10.75 -4.17
CA ARG A 87 -9.72 11.97 -3.98
C ARG A 87 -11.12 11.69 -3.45
N ARG A 88 -11.78 10.64 -3.94
CA ARG A 88 -13.12 10.25 -3.48
C ARG A 88 -13.10 9.74 -2.05
N CYS A 89 -12.11 8.94 -1.69
CA CYS A 89 -11.98 8.42 -0.32
C CYS A 89 -11.53 9.51 0.67
N ALA A 90 -10.76 10.50 0.22
CA ALA A 90 -10.34 11.64 1.05
C ALA A 90 -11.48 12.65 1.28
N ALA A 91 -12.50 12.68 0.43
CA ALA A 91 -13.66 13.53 0.62
C ALA A 91 -14.53 12.99 1.78
N VAL A 92 -14.47 13.68 2.91
CA VAL A 92 -15.18 13.36 4.17
C VAL A 92 -16.69 13.12 3.96
N ASP A 93 -17.28 13.75 2.93
CA ASP A 93 -18.72 13.71 2.66
C ASP A 93 -19.19 12.56 1.76
N ALA A 94 -18.27 11.81 1.11
CA ALA A 94 -18.66 10.87 0.06
C ALA A 94 -19.06 9.49 0.59
N GLY A 95 -18.58 9.06 1.76
CA GLY A 95 -18.79 7.70 2.27
C GLY A 95 -18.24 6.58 1.35
N VAL A 96 -17.43 6.96 0.37
CA VAL A 96 -16.87 6.08 -0.65
C VAL A 96 -15.58 5.47 -0.12
N THR A 97 -15.50 4.15 -0.07
CA THR A 97 -14.30 3.42 0.39
C THR A 97 -13.82 2.45 -0.67
N VAL A 98 -12.55 2.05 -0.57
CA VAL A 98 -12.03 0.96 -1.40
C VAL A 98 -12.60 -0.36 -0.88
N ALA A 99 -13.39 -1.04 -1.71
CA ALA A 99 -14.05 -2.29 -1.34
C ALA A 99 -13.11 -3.48 -1.45
N LYS A 100 -12.32 -3.54 -2.54
CA LYS A 100 -11.42 -4.66 -2.81
C LYS A 100 -10.28 -4.24 -3.74
N VAL A 101 -9.13 -4.85 -3.55
CA VAL A 101 -7.99 -4.79 -4.49
C VAL A 101 -7.76 -6.19 -5.05
N GLU A 102 -7.67 -6.31 -6.37
CA GLU A 102 -7.43 -7.58 -7.06
C GLU A 102 -6.17 -7.49 -7.91
N PHE A 103 -5.17 -8.31 -7.59
CA PHE A 103 -3.98 -8.44 -8.42
C PHE A 103 -4.21 -9.44 -9.56
N PHE A 104 -3.71 -9.12 -10.75
CA PHE A 104 -3.76 -9.96 -11.96
C PHE A 104 -5.12 -10.58 -12.25
N LYS A 105 -6.19 -9.76 -12.21
CA LYS A 105 -7.57 -10.19 -12.52
C LYS A 105 -7.62 -11.03 -13.80
N GLY A 106 -8.00 -12.31 -13.66
CA GLY A 106 -8.08 -13.30 -14.74
C GLY A 106 -6.89 -14.26 -14.88
N ARG A 107 -5.83 -14.11 -14.08
CA ARG A 107 -4.71 -15.08 -13.99
C ARG A 107 -4.68 -15.69 -12.59
N THR A 108 -5.49 -16.72 -12.38
CA THR A 108 -5.70 -17.40 -11.09
C THR A 108 -4.43 -18.04 -10.49
N ALA A 109 -3.36 -18.18 -11.28
CA ALA A 109 -2.11 -18.78 -10.85
C ALA A 109 -1.12 -17.81 -10.19
N ILE A 110 -1.40 -16.50 -10.19
CA ILE A 110 -0.47 -15.48 -9.69
C ILE A 110 -1.12 -14.80 -8.49
N THR A 111 -0.77 -15.23 -7.29
CA THR A 111 -1.08 -14.51 -6.05
C THR A 111 0.14 -13.69 -5.61
N PRO A 112 -0.04 -12.59 -4.86
CA PRO A 112 1.08 -11.79 -4.34
C PRO A 112 2.14 -12.64 -3.64
N GLU A 113 1.72 -13.63 -2.86
CA GLU A 113 2.58 -14.51 -2.04
C GLU A 113 3.35 -15.53 -2.89
N SER A 114 2.89 -15.79 -4.11
CA SER A 114 3.53 -16.74 -5.03
C SER A 114 4.80 -16.19 -5.68
N ILE A 115 5.02 -14.87 -5.62
CA ILE A 115 6.18 -14.22 -6.24
C ILE A 115 7.39 -14.36 -5.30
N GLN A 116 8.17 -15.42 -5.51
CA GLN A 116 9.45 -15.63 -4.82
C GLN A 116 10.61 -15.55 -5.81
N VAL A 117 11.21 -14.37 -5.90
CA VAL A 117 12.31 -14.11 -6.83
C VAL A 117 13.62 -14.68 -6.27
N VAL A 118 14.22 -15.64 -6.98
CA VAL A 118 15.46 -16.31 -6.54
C VAL A 118 16.63 -16.08 -7.50
N GLY A 119 17.78 -15.71 -6.92
CA GLY A 119 19.07 -15.64 -7.59
C GLY A 119 19.27 -14.45 -8.53
N LYS A 120 20.50 -14.26 -9.02
CA LYS A 120 20.91 -13.12 -9.88
C LYS A 120 20.10 -12.99 -11.17
N ARG A 121 19.52 -14.09 -11.67
CA ARG A 121 18.69 -14.12 -12.87
C ARG A 121 17.20 -13.85 -12.62
N LYS A 122 16.83 -13.43 -11.39
CA LYS A 122 15.44 -13.13 -10.99
C LYS A 122 14.50 -14.28 -11.35
N LYS A 123 14.90 -15.53 -11.05
CA LYS A 123 14.11 -16.72 -11.38
C LYS A 123 12.78 -16.64 -10.65
N ASN A 124 11.69 -16.94 -11.35
CA ASN A 124 10.28 -16.80 -10.90
C ASN A 124 9.76 -15.37 -10.75
N ALA A 125 10.54 -14.33 -11.11
CA ALA A 125 9.98 -12.99 -11.20
C ALA A 125 8.97 -12.93 -12.35
N LEU A 126 7.88 -12.20 -12.13
CA LEU A 126 6.87 -12.03 -13.17
C LEU A 126 7.29 -10.92 -14.12
N VAL A 127 7.37 -11.25 -15.41
CA VAL A 127 7.65 -10.25 -16.44
C VAL A 127 6.41 -9.40 -16.66
N CYS A 128 6.55 -8.08 -16.53
CA CYS A 128 5.51 -7.10 -16.86
C CYS A 128 5.97 -6.20 -17.99
N GLN A 129 5.01 -5.77 -18.79
CA GLN A 129 5.15 -4.71 -19.78
C GLN A 129 4.37 -3.48 -19.34
N ASN A 130 4.65 -2.30 -19.90
CA ASN A 130 3.99 -1.03 -19.59
C ASN A 130 2.46 -1.17 -19.52
N ASP A 131 1.87 -1.93 -20.44
CA ASP A 131 0.43 -2.14 -20.57
C ASP A 131 -0.16 -3.33 -19.78
N THR A 132 0.68 -4.06 -19.03
CA THR A 132 0.24 -5.22 -18.25
C THR A 132 -0.66 -4.77 -17.12
N LYS A 133 -1.87 -5.33 -17.03
CA LYS A 133 -2.82 -5.06 -15.94
C LYS A 133 -2.32 -5.72 -14.66
N LEU A 134 -1.74 -4.95 -13.75
CA LEU A 134 -1.21 -5.46 -12.48
C LEU A 134 -2.30 -5.59 -11.43
N CYS A 135 -3.12 -4.56 -11.30
CA CYS A 135 -4.05 -4.42 -10.20
C CYS A 135 -5.38 -3.84 -10.70
N VAL A 136 -6.48 -4.27 -10.08
CA VAL A 136 -7.80 -3.68 -10.24
C VAL A 136 -8.28 -3.24 -8.88
N VAL A 137 -8.53 -1.95 -8.73
CA VAL A 137 -9.07 -1.36 -7.50
C VAL A 137 -10.57 -1.20 -7.67
N VAL A 138 -11.34 -1.86 -6.81
CA VAL A 138 -12.80 -1.82 -6.81
C VAL A 138 -13.26 -0.93 -5.67
N VAL A 139 -14.04 0.09 -6.01
CA VAL A 139 -14.61 1.06 -5.06
C VAL A 139 -16.00 0.58 -4.61
N SER A 140 -16.45 0.99 -3.43
CA SER A 140 -17.78 0.69 -2.86
C SER A 140 -18.95 0.95 -3.83
N ASP A 141 -18.79 1.93 -4.73
CA ASP A 141 -19.78 2.30 -5.73
C ASP A 141 -19.89 1.29 -6.90
N GLY A 142 -19.07 0.22 -6.89
CA GLY A 142 -18.98 -0.78 -7.96
C GLY A 142 -18.09 -0.36 -9.14
N MET A 143 -17.44 0.81 -9.05
CA MET A 143 -16.50 1.28 -10.07
C MET A 143 -15.16 0.54 -9.95
N GLU A 144 -14.63 0.09 -11.09
CA GLU A 144 -13.36 -0.60 -11.17
C GLU A 144 -12.30 0.24 -11.89
N TYR A 145 -11.14 0.42 -11.26
CA TYR A 145 -9.99 1.12 -11.82
C TYR A 145 -8.88 0.11 -12.10
N THR A 146 -8.55 -0.07 -13.38
CA THR A 146 -7.46 -0.96 -13.79
C THR A 146 -6.14 -0.20 -13.83
N ILE A 147 -5.19 -0.66 -13.02
CA ILE A 147 -3.85 -0.09 -12.89
C ILE A 147 -2.86 -0.91 -13.70
N PRO A 148 -2.21 -0.33 -14.72
CA PRO A 148 -1.17 -0.99 -15.48
C PRO A 148 0.19 -0.95 -14.74
N ALA A 149 1.17 -1.70 -15.23
CA ALA A 149 2.52 -1.69 -14.67
C ALA A 149 3.27 -0.38 -14.91
N CYS A 150 2.88 0.37 -15.95
CA CYS A 150 3.52 1.61 -16.43
C CYS A 150 4.96 1.46 -16.93
N VAL A 151 5.70 0.43 -16.50
CA VAL A 151 7.09 0.18 -16.86
C VAL A 151 7.35 -1.29 -17.26
N ASP A 152 8.23 -1.48 -18.23
CA ASP A 152 8.69 -2.77 -18.72
C ASP A 152 9.76 -3.34 -17.78
N GLY A 153 9.52 -4.50 -17.20
CA GLY A 153 10.45 -5.06 -16.21
C GLY A 153 10.00 -6.37 -15.58
N PHE A 154 10.47 -6.57 -14.35
CA PHE A 154 10.19 -7.74 -13.53
C PHE A 154 9.52 -7.30 -12.23
N VAL A 155 8.28 -7.72 -12.01
CA VAL A 155 7.60 -7.57 -10.72
C VAL A 155 8.31 -8.47 -9.72
N LEU A 156 8.88 -7.84 -8.69
CA LEU A 156 9.56 -8.52 -7.60
C LEU A 156 8.62 -8.82 -6.44
N GLU A 157 7.68 -7.91 -6.19
CA GLU A 157 6.77 -7.98 -5.06
C GLU A 157 5.45 -7.29 -5.40
N LEU A 158 4.36 -7.82 -4.87
CA LEU A 158 3.04 -7.20 -4.82
C LEU A 158 2.64 -7.06 -3.36
N ASN A 159 1.95 -5.96 -3.03
CA ASN A 159 1.54 -5.72 -1.66
C ASN A 159 0.34 -6.61 -1.26
N ALA A 160 0.64 -7.76 -0.64
CA ALA A 160 -0.37 -8.72 -0.16
C ALA A 160 -1.32 -8.11 0.88
N THR A 161 -0.85 -7.13 1.66
CA THR A 161 -1.64 -6.43 2.70
C THR A 161 -2.89 -5.79 2.13
N LEU A 162 -2.88 -5.38 0.86
CA LEU A 162 -4.03 -4.77 0.19
C LEU A 162 -5.20 -5.74 -0.04
N LEU A 163 -4.95 -7.06 0.03
CA LEU A 163 -6.02 -8.06 -0.03
C LEU A 163 -6.85 -8.06 1.27
N GLU A 164 -6.21 -7.80 2.40
CA GLU A 164 -6.85 -7.76 3.72
C GLU A 164 -7.31 -6.34 4.07
N GLN A 165 -6.53 -5.32 3.68
CA GLN A 165 -6.71 -3.92 4.03
C GLN A 165 -6.69 -3.02 2.77
N PRO A 166 -7.73 -3.10 1.92
CA PRO A 166 -7.77 -2.38 0.63
C PRO A 166 -7.81 -0.85 0.79
N TRP A 167 -8.27 -0.37 1.94
CA TRP A 167 -8.39 1.05 2.26
C TRP A 167 -7.04 1.79 2.31
N MET A 168 -5.94 1.08 2.57
CA MET A 168 -4.58 1.65 2.63
C MET A 168 -4.15 2.31 1.31
N VAL A 169 -4.63 1.78 0.18
CA VAL A 169 -4.37 2.34 -1.16
C VAL A 169 -4.82 3.80 -1.26
N ALA A 170 -5.91 4.16 -0.57
CA ALA A 170 -6.44 5.51 -0.56
C ALA A 170 -5.82 6.39 0.53
N VAL A 171 -5.57 5.82 1.70
CA VAL A 171 -5.08 6.59 2.86
C VAL A 171 -3.59 6.93 2.74
N ALA A 172 -2.79 6.00 2.24
CA ALA A 172 -1.33 6.14 2.17
C ALA A 172 -0.76 5.65 0.83
N PRO A 173 -1.19 6.24 -0.30
CA PRO A 173 -0.92 5.71 -1.64
C PRO A 173 0.57 5.58 -1.96
N THR A 174 1.41 6.50 -1.47
CA THR A 174 2.86 6.54 -1.75
C THR A 174 3.71 5.81 -0.72
N ALA A 175 3.13 5.37 0.40
CA ALA A 175 3.83 4.70 1.49
C ALA A 175 3.36 3.24 1.59
N GLU A 176 2.60 2.90 2.61
CA GLU A 176 2.17 1.51 2.86
C GLU A 176 1.13 1.01 1.84
N GLY A 177 0.43 1.92 1.17
CA GLY A 177 -0.53 1.63 0.10
C GLY A 177 0.09 1.38 -1.28
N TYR A 178 1.41 1.14 -1.37
CA TYR A 178 2.07 0.83 -2.63
C TYR A 178 1.49 -0.44 -3.27
N LEU A 179 1.53 -0.54 -4.60
CA LEU A 179 0.92 -1.64 -5.34
C LEU A 179 1.92 -2.75 -5.67
N ALA A 180 3.09 -2.36 -6.19
CA ALA A 180 4.09 -3.31 -6.67
C ALA A 180 5.51 -2.73 -6.59
N ILE A 181 6.50 -3.61 -6.40
CA ILE A 181 7.91 -3.30 -6.59
C ILE A 181 8.36 -3.94 -7.90
N ILE A 182 8.87 -3.12 -8.80
CA ILE A 182 9.26 -3.51 -10.16
C ILE A 182 10.73 -3.20 -10.35
N ASN A 183 11.46 -4.17 -10.89
CA ASN A 183 12.80 -3.94 -11.38
C ASN A 183 12.75 -3.69 -12.89
N PRO A 184 12.94 -2.44 -13.35
CA PRO A 184 12.85 -2.07 -14.75
C PRO A 184 13.92 -2.82 -15.57
N SER A 185 13.54 -3.19 -16.79
CA SER A 185 14.49 -3.74 -17.76
C SER A 185 15.25 -2.61 -18.46
N SER A 186 16.35 -2.93 -19.15
CA SER A 186 17.07 -1.95 -19.99
C SER A 186 16.23 -1.37 -21.15
N LYS A 187 15.04 -1.93 -21.40
CA LYS A 187 14.08 -1.45 -22.41
C LYS A 187 12.99 -0.56 -21.80
N ALA A 188 13.03 -0.32 -20.49
CA ALA A 188 12.05 0.52 -19.81
C ALA A 188 12.09 1.93 -20.41
N ASP A 189 10.92 2.37 -20.89
CA ASP A 189 10.75 3.70 -21.44
C ASP A 189 10.10 4.61 -20.37
N PHE A 190 10.83 5.65 -19.98
CA PHE A 190 10.37 6.66 -19.03
C PHE A 190 9.95 7.98 -19.70
N SER A 191 9.97 8.06 -21.04
CA SER A 191 9.69 9.29 -21.79
C SER A 191 8.26 9.81 -21.64
N GLY A 192 7.31 8.94 -21.29
CA GLY A 192 5.90 9.30 -21.08
C GLY A 192 5.57 9.83 -19.67
N PHE A 193 6.56 9.96 -18.79
CA PHE A 193 6.34 10.33 -17.40
C PHE A 193 6.61 11.81 -17.14
N GLU A 194 5.77 12.44 -16.32
CA GLU A 194 6.00 13.77 -15.78
C GLU A 194 6.85 13.65 -14.52
N ASN A 195 8.03 14.30 -14.49
CA ASN A 195 8.84 14.37 -13.29
C ASN A 195 8.20 15.35 -12.30
N ILE A 196 7.80 14.85 -11.13
CA ILE A 196 7.19 15.67 -10.07
C ILE A 196 8.25 16.19 -9.11
N SER A 197 9.17 15.32 -8.68
CA SER A 197 10.20 15.67 -7.73
C SER A 197 11.44 14.80 -7.92
N VAL A 198 12.59 15.43 -7.78
CA VAL A 198 13.89 14.76 -7.74
C VAL A 198 14.24 14.46 -6.28
N ALA A 199 14.79 13.27 -6.02
CA ALA A 199 15.24 12.88 -4.69
C ALA A 199 16.24 13.91 -4.15
N THR A 200 16.00 14.41 -2.94
CA THR A 200 16.86 15.41 -2.29
C THR A 200 18.01 14.77 -1.51
N GLY A 201 18.03 13.44 -1.39
CA GLY A 201 19.07 12.68 -0.73
C GLY A 201 19.34 11.32 -1.40
N GLY A 202 20.62 10.94 -1.44
CA GLY A 202 21.11 9.78 -2.19
C GLY A 202 21.53 10.17 -3.61
N ASP A 203 22.58 9.53 -4.14
CA ASP A 203 23.05 9.80 -5.50
C ASP A 203 22.01 9.34 -6.52
N ALA A 204 21.71 10.16 -7.52
CA ALA A 204 20.78 9.81 -8.59
C ALA A 204 21.42 8.73 -9.51
N ALA A 205 20.71 7.62 -9.75
CA ALA A 205 21.15 6.67 -10.76
C ALA A 205 20.88 7.25 -12.15
N GLY A 206 21.93 7.71 -12.83
CA GLY A 206 21.87 8.17 -14.22
C GLY A 206 22.50 9.52 -14.49
N GLU A 207 23.05 10.21 -13.49
CA GLU A 207 23.99 11.30 -13.73
C GLU A 207 25.37 10.67 -13.96
N GLU A 208 25.60 10.23 -15.20
CA GLU A 208 26.98 10.08 -15.69
C GLU A 208 27.51 11.51 -15.85
N ASP A 209 28.48 11.89 -15.01
CA ASP A 209 29.27 13.10 -15.19
C ASP A 209 29.96 13.02 -16.56
N ASP A 210 29.52 13.85 -17.51
CA ASP A 210 30.18 14.08 -18.81
C ASP A 210 31.61 14.67 -18.65
#